data_AF-A0A1V5SQH5-F1
#
_entry.id   AF-A0A1V5SQH5-F1
#
_cell.length_a   1.000
_cell.length_b   1.000
_cell.length_c   1.000
_cell.angle_alpha   90.00
_cell.angle_beta   90.00
_cell.angle_gamma   90.00
#
_symmetry.space_group_name_H-M   'P 1'
#
loop_
_entity.id
_entity.type
_entity.pdbx_description
1 polymer ?
#
loop_
_entity_poly.entity_id
_entity_poly.type
_entity_poly.pdbx_seq_one_letter_code
_entity_poly.pdbx_strand_id
1 'polypeptide(L)'
;MRYPFLSFGICFGTGIVLARYCRIPHEWVMGLLGIGVIALWLLRGQRWFLLIFLILLVPAGFLNFAAESIRPLNSIENSVSQRRLSITGRIKTFPDIKVKGKGKRVSFVIASDEIDTGSRRFPKPRTVRGDVQVFWMQPGVIPEIGDTVRLYGELKSPRRRLNPGEFDQEKYLQERNIQAVFQVIGKRSGHIVKTASILDPAPWIGRLRFWIAERVDLVYKRPESSILKALILGIRDDIGGRRRDDFMKTGTVHLFATANTKRDFAPFSNKIIATYSP
;
A
#
# COMPACT_ATOMS: atom_id res chain seq x y z
N MET A 1 -7.86 -17.89 -34.63
CA MET A 1 -8.36 -17.53 -33.29
C MET A 1 -7.93 -16.09 -32.98
N ARG A 2 -8.85 -15.12 -33.06
CA ARG A 2 -8.55 -13.70 -32.80
C ARG A 2 -8.83 -13.43 -31.33
N TYR A 3 -7.81 -13.02 -30.57
CA TYR A 3 -7.94 -12.68 -29.15
C TYR A 3 -8.84 -11.45 -28.96
N PRO A 4 -10.14 -11.61 -28.63
CA PRO A 4 -11.07 -10.49 -28.62
C PRO A 4 -10.76 -9.52 -27.46
N PHE A 5 -10.08 -10.02 -26.42
CA PHE A 5 -9.72 -9.25 -25.24
C PHE A 5 -8.40 -8.46 -25.36
N LEU A 6 -7.59 -8.77 -26.37
CA LEU A 6 -6.29 -8.12 -26.56
C LEU A 6 -6.47 -6.65 -26.95
N SER A 7 -7.45 -6.36 -27.81
CA SER A 7 -7.79 -4.99 -28.23
C SER A 7 -8.28 -4.12 -27.06
N PHE A 8 -9.08 -4.68 -26.15
CA PHE A 8 -9.53 -3.97 -24.95
C PHE A 8 -8.35 -3.63 -24.02
N GLY A 9 -7.45 -4.60 -23.82
CA GLY A 9 -6.26 -4.41 -23.00
C GLY A 9 -5.31 -3.35 -23.57
N ILE A 10 -5.11 -3.34 -24.89
CA ILE A 10 -4.28 -2.32 -25.55
C ILE A 10 -4.90 -0.93 -25.40
N CYS A 11 -6.19 -0.75 -25.70
CA CYS A 11 -6.83 0.56 -25.57
C CYS A 11 -6.78 1.12 -24.13
N PHE A 12 -7.05 0.27 -23.14
CA PHE A 12 -6.96 0.67 -21.74
C PHE A 12 -5.52 0.98 -21.30
N GLY A 13 -4.56 0.13 -21.70
CA GLY A 13 -3.14 0.32 -21.43
C GLY A 13 -2.58 1.59 -22.05
N THR A 14 -2.97 1.90 -23.30
CA THR A 14 -2.60 3.16 -23.97
C THR A 14 -3.13 4.36 -23.20
N GLY A 15 -4.34 4.30 -22.63
CA GLY A 15 -4.88 5.35 -21.75
C GLY A 15 -4.03 5.61 -20.51
N ILE A 16 -3.53 4.56 -19.87
CA ILE A 16 -2.63 4.66 -18.70
C ILE A 16 -1.28 5.28 -19.10
N VAL A 17 -0.71 4.84 -20.23
CA VAL A 17 0.57 5.38 -20.73
C VAL A 17 0.40 6.85 -21.09
N LEU A 18 -0.67 7.23 -21.79
CA LEU A 18 -0.94 8.62 -22.14
C LEU A 18 -1.07 9.49 -20.88
N ALA A 19 -1.74 8.99 -19.84
CA ALA A 19 -1.90 9.71 -18.58
C ALA A 19 -0.58 9.94 -17.83
N ARG A 20 0.43 9.11 -18.08
CA ARG A 20 1.77 9.28 -17.51
C ARG A 20 2.56 10.41 -18.18
N TYR A 21 2.41 10.60 -19.49
CA TYR A 21 3.20 11.56 -20.27
C TYR A 21 2.47 12.89 -20.55
N CYS A 22 1.13 12.86 -20.64
CA CYS A 22 0.31 14.03 -20.95
C CYS A 22 -0.47 14.48 -19.71
N ARG A 23 -0.18 15.68 -19.22
CA ARG A 23 -0.97 16.35 -18.16
C ARG A 23 -2.19 17.05 -18.75
N ILE A 24 -3.18 16.27 -19.15
CA ILE A 24 -4.47 16.79 -19.63
C ILE A 24 -5.35 17.11 -18.41
N PRO A 25 -6.04 18.27 -18.34
CA PRO A 25 -6.93 18.57 -17.23
C PRO A 25 -8.09 17.57 -17.18
N HIS A 26 -8.37 17.06 -15.98
CA HIS A 26 -9.33 15.97 -15.73
C HIS A 26 -10.76 16.31 -16.21
N GLU A 27 -11.15 17.59 -16.17
CA GLU A 27 -12.45 18.11 -16.61
C GLU A 27 -12.74 17.76 -18.08
N TRP A 28 -11.74 17.93 -18.96
CA TRP A 28 -11.87 17.63 -20.39
C TRP A 28 -12.05 16.14 -20.65
N VAL A 29 -11.36 15.31 -19.86
CA VAL A 29 -11.43 13.84 -19.97
C VAL A 29 -12.78 13.33 -19.46
N MET A 30 -13.32 13.91 -18.40
CA MET A 30 -14.68 13.61 -17.92
C MET A 30 -15.75 14.03 -18.94
N GLY A 31 -15.60 15.19 -19.56
CA GLY A 31 -16.49 15.65 -20.65
C GLY A 31 -16.50 14.70 -21.85
N LEU A 32 -15.32 14.27 -22.30
CA LEU A 32 -15.17 13.28 -23.39
C LEU A 32 -15.81 11.93 -23.04
N LEU A 33 -15.64 11.46 -21.80
CA LEU A 33 -16.29 10.24 -21.33
C LEU A 33 -17.81 10.37 -21.31
N GLY A 34 -18.34 11.49 -20.81
CA GLY A 34 -19.78 11.75 -20.78
C GLY A 34 -20.41 11.74 -22.17
N ILE A 35 -19.82 12.46 -23.12
CA ILE A 35 -20.27 12.50 -24.52
C ILE A 35 -20.22 11.10 -25.14
N GLY A 36 -19.15 10.35 -24.89
CA GLY A 36 -19.01 9.00 -25.44
C GLY A 36 -19.98 7.98 -24.82
N VAL A 37 -20.36 8.12 -23.55
CA VAL A 37 -21.41 7.29 -22.92
C VAL A 37 -22.77 7.58 -23.56
N ILE A 38 -23.08 8.85 -23.83
CA ILE A 38 -24.31 9.25 -24.54
C ILE A 38 -24.30 8.67 -25.98
N ALA A 39 -23.16 8.74 -26.68
CA ALA A 39 -23.01 8.16 -28.00
C ALA A 39 -23.16 6.62 -27.99
N LEU A 40 -22.65 5.93 -26.97
CA LEU A 40 -22.84 4.48 -26.79
C LEU A 40 -24.30 4.11 -26.55
N TRP A 41 -25.03 4.94 -25.81
CA TRP A 41 -26.45 4.73 -25.57
C TRP A 41 -27.29 4.92 -26.85
N LEU A 42 -27.00 5.95 -27.65
CA LEU A 42 -27.68 6.24 -28.92
C LEU A 42 -27.36 5.23 -30.04
N LEU A 43 -26.15 4.67 -30.05
CA LEU A 43 -25.68 3.75 -31.11
C LEU A 43 -25.78 2.27 -30.72
N ARG A 44 -26.56 1.97 -29.68
CA ARG A 44 -26.79 0.61 -29.20
C ARG A 44 -27.40 -0.25 -30.31
N GLY A 45 -26.71 -1.34 -30.68
CA GLY A 45 -27.14 -2.27 -31.73
C GLY A 45 -26.62 -1.96 -33.14
N GLN A 46 -25.87 -0.86 -33.33
CA GLN A 46 -25.22 -0.56 -34.61
C GLN A 46 -23.80 -1.14 -34.71
N ARG A 47 -23.32 -1.36 -35.94
CA ARG A 47 -21.96 -1.84 -36.25
C ARG A 47 -20.82 -0.97 -35.69
N TRP A 48 -21.08 0.32 -35.41
CA TRP A 48 -20.12 1.27 -34.85
C TRP A 48 -20.00 1.22 -33.32
N PHE A 49 -20.91 0.51 -32.64
CA PHE A 49 -20.94 0.39 -31.18
C PHE A 49 -19.60 -0.10 -30.61
N LEU A 50 -19.02 -1.15 -31.21
CA LEU A 50 -17.75 -1.73 -30.76
C LEU A 50 -16.56 -0.77 -30.94
N LEU A 51 -16.54 0.04 -32.00
CA LEU A 51 -15.48 1.00 -32.25
C LEU A 51 -15.51 2.16 -31.26
N ILE A 52 -16.70 2.69 -30.97
CA ILE A 52 -16.88 3.77 -29.99
C ILE A 52 -16.58 3.27 -28.58
N PHE A 53 -16.96 2.04 -28.25
CA PHE A 53 -16.64 1.41 -26.98
C PHE A 53 -15.12 1.25 -26.77
N LEU A 54 -14.39 0.84 -27.81
CA LEU A 54 -12.92 0.75 -27.78
C LEU A 54 -12.25 2.12 -27.59
N ILE A 55 -12.77 3.17 -28.23
CA ILE A 55 -12.28 4.54 -28.07
C ILE A 55 -12.53 5.03 -26.63
N LEU A 56 -13.67 4.69 -26.03
CA LEU A 56 -14.05 5.10 -24.67
C LEU A 56 -13.17 4.47 -23.56
N LEU A 57 -12.55 3.33 -23.83
CA LEU A 57 -11.62 2.67 -22.91
C LEU A 57 -10.34 3.48 -22.66
N VAL A 58 -9.93 4.33 -23.60
CA VAL A 58 -8.74 5.19 -23.47
C VAL A 58 -8.93 6.28 -22.40
N PRO A 59 -9.97 7.13 -22.44
CA PRO A 59 -10.22 8.11 -21.37
C PRO A 59 -10.60 7.45 -20.04
N ALA A 60 -11.21 6.25 -20.05
CA ALA A 60 -11.44 5.48 -18.83
C ALA A 60 -10.13 5.02 -18.16
N GLY A 61 -9.15 4.55 -18.95
CA GLY A 61 -7.79 4.25 -18.47
C GLY A 61 -7.05 5.49 -17.97
N PHE A 62 -7.23 6.63 -18.66
CA PHE A 62 -6.66 7.91 -18.25
C PHE A 62 -7.23 8.38 -16.91
N LEU A 63 -8.55 8.37 -16.72
CA LEU A 63 -9.18 8.74 -15.45
C LEU A 63 -8.84 7.78 -14.32
N ASN A 64 -8.63 6.50 -14.60
CA ASN A 64 -8.21 5.54 -13.58
C ASN A 64 -6.81 5.89 -13.04
N PHE A 65 -5.85 6.14 -13.94
CA PHE A 65 -4.51 6.59 -13.55
C PHE A 65 -4.54 7.98 -12.90
N ALA A 66 -5.36 8.90 -13.42
CA ALA A 66 -5.52 10.22 -12.83
C ALA A 66 -6.13 10.14 -11.43
N ALA A 67 -7.16 9.33 -11.19
CA ALA A 67 -7.77 9.12 -9.88
C ALA A 67 -6.77 8.56 -8.86
N GLU A 68 -5.87 7.68 -9.31
CA GLU A 68 -4.78 7.14 -8.49
C GLU A 68 -3.64 8.16 -8.29
N SER A 69 -3.44 9.06 -9.27
CA SER A 69 -2.42 10.11 -9.27
C SER A 69 -2.87 11.47 -8.71
N ILE A 70 -4.15 11.64 -8.34
CA ILE A 70 -4.63 12.84 -7.63
C ILE A 70 -3.99 12.81 -6.24
N ARG A 71 -2.78 13.38 -6.19
CA ARG A 71 -2.10 13.73 -4.96
C ARG A 71 -2.89 14.89 -4.36
N PRO A 72 -3.52 14.74 -3.18
CA PRO A 72 -4.24 15.83 -2.56
C PRO A 72 -3.27 17.00 -2.33
N LEU A 73 -3.73 18.24 -2.57
CA LEU A 73 -2.94 19.48 -2.42
C LEU A 73 -2.32 19.62 -1.02
N ASN A 74 -2.88 18.95 -0.02
CA ASN A 74 -2.35 18.83 1.35
C ASN A 74 -1.51 17.54 1.53
N SER A 75 -0.62 17.27 0.56
CA SER A 75 0.28 16.11 0.59
C SER A 75 1.25 16.23 1.77
N ILE A 76 1.41 15.13 2.50
CA ILE A 76 2.32 15.02 3.64
C ILE A 76 3.77 15.27 3.23
N GLU A 77 4.10 15.08 1.96
CA GLU A 77 5.43 15.35 1.38
C GLU A 77 5.89 16.79 1.67
N ASN A 78 4.97 17.77 1.65
CA ASN A 78 5.28 19.18 1.94
C ASN A 78 5.53 19.46 3.43
N SER A 79 5.21 18.50 4.31
CA SER A 79 5.43 18.58 5.75
C SER A 79 6.66 17.79 6.21
N VAL A 80 7.42 17.19 5.27
CA VAL A 80 8.67 16.52 5.61
C VAL A 80 9.66 17.55 6.15
N SER A 81 9.94 17.44 7.45
CA SER A 81 10.90 18.25 8.15
C SER A 81 11.68 17.35 9.10
N GLN A 82 12.96 17.64 9.35
CA GLN A 82 13.76 16.93 10.35
C GLN A 82 13.28 17.16 11.79
N ARG A 83 12.18 17.91 12.01
CA ARG A 83 11.60 18.17 13.32
C ARG A 83 10.60 17.09 13.73
N ARG A 84 10.55 16.83 15.04
CA ARG A 84 9.54 15.96 15.63
C ARG A 84 8.17 16.61 15.58
N LEU A 85 7.18 15.88 15.10
CA LEU A 85 5.80 16.31 14.94
C LEU A 85 4.85 15.21 15.43
N SER A 86 3.58 15.55 15.64
CA SER A 86 2.56 14.52 15.90
C SER A 86 1.69 14.29 14.67
N ILE A 87 1.45 13.03 14.31
CA ILE A 87 0.56 12.64 13.22
C ILE A 87 -0.63 11.90 13.82
N THR A 88 -1.82 12.26 13.38
CA THR A 88 -3.06 11.53 13.66
C THR A 88 -3.56 10.91 12.36
N GLY A 89 -3.94 9.63 12.43
CA GLY A 89 -4.44 8.93 11.25
C GLY A 89 -5.00 7.55 11.56
N ARG A 90 -5.74 7.00 10.59
CA ARG A 90 -6.35 5.67 10.67
C ARG A 90 -5.42 4.59 10.11
N ILE A 91 -5.30 3.47 10.80
CA ILE A 91 -4.47 2.35 10.39
C ILE A 91 -5.12 1.59 9.24
N LYS A 92 -4.39 1.45 8.13
CA LYS A 92 -4.82 0.73 6.92
C LYS A 92 -4.32 -0.71 6.85
N THR A 93 -3.20 -1.01 7.49
CA THR A 93 -2.54 -2.32 7.37
C THR A 93 -2.31 -2.96 8.72
N PHE A 94 -2.17 -4.29 8.75
CA PHE A 94 -1.87 -4.97 10.00
C PHE A 94 -0.45 -4.61 10.49
N PRO A 95 -0.25 -4.45 11.79
CA PRO A 95 1.07 -4.23 12.35
C PRO A 95 1.99 -5.43 12.11
N ASP A 96 3.12 -5.23 11.42
CA ASP A 96 4.23 -6.20 11.39
C ASP A 96 4.97 -6.09 12.72
N ILE A 97 4.94 -7.15 13.53
CA ILE A 97 5.58 -7.15 14.84
C ILE A 97 6.88 -7.94 14.74
N LYS A 98 8.00 -7.25 14.92
CA LYS A 98 9.34 -7.87 15.01
C LYS A 98 9.86 -7.78 16.43
N VAL A 99 10.18 -8.93 16.99
CA VAL A 99 10.83 -9.05 18.31
C VAL A 99 12.28 -9.46 18.09
N LYS A 100 13.23 -8.63 18.55
CA LYS A 100 14.66 -8.93 18.53
C LYS A 100 15.19 -8.78 19.96
N GLY A 101 15.43 -9.90 20.63
CA GLY A 101 15.78 -9.92 22.06
C GLY A 101 14.70 -9.24 22.90
N LYS A 102 15.08 -8.22 23.71
CA LYS A 102 14.16 -7.40 24.52
C LYS A 102 13.48 -6.27 23.73
N GLY A 103 13.85 -6.05 22.46
CA GLY A 103 13.33 -4.97 21.62
C GLY A 103 12.13 -5.41 20.78
N LYS A 104 11.08 -4.60 20.76
CA LYS A 104 9.90 -4.78 19.89
C LYS A 104 9.84 -3.65 18.88
N ARG A 105 9.70 -3.97 17.59
CA ARG A 105 9.49 -3.00 16.51
C ARG A 105 8.19 -3.34 15.82
N VAL A 106 7.36 -2.33 15.59
CA VAL A 106 6.06 -2.48 14.94
C VAL A 106 6.02 -1.57 13.71
N SER A 107 5.59 -2.09 12.56
CA SER A 107 5.42 -1.29 11.35
C SER A 107 4.07 -1.48 10.70
N PHE A 108 3.45 -0.38 10.30
CA PHE A 108 2.10 -0.33 9.72
C PHE A 108 1.96 0.92 8.87
N VAL A 109 0.92 1.00 8.06
CA VAL A 109 0.59 2.16 7.23
C VAL A 109 -0.62 2.86 7.85
N ILE A 110 -0.52 4.19 7.96
CA ILE A 110 -1.65 5.04 8.36
C ILE A 110 -2.08 5.91 7.20
N ALA A 111 -3.39 6.09 7.04
CA ALA A 111 -3.96 7.21 6.30
C ALA A 111 -3.97 8.41 7.25
N SER A 112 -3.12 9.41 7.01
CA SER A 112 -3.06 10.58 7.87
C SER A 112 -4.25 11.51 7.62
N ASP A 113 -4.77 12.09 8.70
CA ASP A 113 -5.82 13.11 8.64
C ASP A 113 -5.29 14.47 9.12
N GLU A 114 -4.36 14.47 10.08
CA GLU A 114 -3.86 15.68 10.74
C GLU A 114 -2.38 15.56 11.12
N ILE A 115 -1.64 16.65 10.95
CA ILE A 115 -0.28 16.83 11.49
C ILE A 115 -0.26 18.04 12.41
N ASP A 116 0.39 17.90 13.55
CA ASP A 116 0.70 19.01 14.45
C ASP A 116 2.22 19.22 14.48
N THR A 117 2.66 20.33 13.87
CA THR A 117 4.07 20.79 13.88
C THR A 117 4.37 21.71 15.07
N GLY A 118 3.38 21.94 15.93
CA GLY A 118 3.49 22.79 17.11
C GLY A 118 4.28 22.15 18.25
N SER A 119 4.43 22.92 19.32
CA SER A 119 4.89 22.38 20.61
C SER A 119 3.68 21.99 21.46
N ARG A 120 3.87 21.20 22.52
CA ARG A 120 2.80 20.89 23.48
C ARG A 120 2.07 22.12 24.03
N ARG A 121 2.74 23.28 24.05
CA ARG A 121 2.20 24.54 24.58
C ARG A 121 1.54 25.40 23.50
N PHE A 122 1.89 25.20 22.23
CA PHE A 122 1.36 25.93 21.08
C PHE A 122 1.13 24.96 19.92
N PRO A 123 -0.01 24.25 19.90
CA PRO A 123 -0.35 23.33 18.82
C PRO A 123 -0.59 24.12 17.52
N LYS A 124 -0.12 23.58 16.40
CA LYS A 124 -0.33 24.13 15.06
C LYS A 124 -0.84 22.99 14.15
N PRO A 125 -2.11 22.57 14.32
CA PRO A 125 -2.68 21.50 13.54
C PRO A 125 -2.83 21.93 12.08
N ARG A 126 -2.50 21.02 11.17
CA ARG A 126 -2.68 21.14 9.73
C ARG A 126 -3.32 19.87 9.23
N THR A 127 -4.44 20.00 8.53
CA THR A 127 -5.09 18.87 7.87
C THR A 127 -4.22 18.42 6.71
N VAL A 128 -3.91 17.13 6.69
CA VAL A 128 -3.12 16.51 5.61
C VAL A 128 -3.85 15.29 5.10
N ARG A 129 -3.51 14.85 3.89
CA ARG A 129 -3.97 13.56 3.37
C ARG A 129 -2.82 12.84 2.69
N GLY A 130 -2.69 11.56 2.98
CA GLY A 130 -1.71 10.68 2.38
C GLY A 130 -1.46 9.44 3.24
N ASP A 131 -0.92 8.41 2.60
CA ASP A 131 -0.53 7.19 3.30
C ASP A 131 0.93 7.32 3.77
N VAL A 132 1.17 6.98 5.04
CA VAL A 132 2.48 7.08 5.69
C VAL A 132 2.88 5.74 6.26
N GLN A 133 4.10 5.30 5.93
CA GLN A 133 4.68 4.11 6.53
C GLN A 133 5.25 4.45 7.91
N VAL A 134 4.65 3.91 8.96
CA VAL A 134 5.10 4.09 10.35
C VAL A 134 6.07 2.97 10.75
N PHE A 135 7.14 3.35 11.46
CA PHE A 135 8.03 2.46 12.19
C PHE A 135 8.06 2.87 13.66
N TRP A 136 7.43 2.08 14.52
CA TRP A 136 7.39 2.29 15.96
C TRP A 136 8.35 1.36 16.69
N MET A 137 9.41 1.92 17.27
CA MET A 137 10.37 1.23 18.12
C MET A 137 9.91 1.28 19.58
N GLN A 138 9.81 0.11 20.21
CA GLN A 138 9.34 -0.11 21.58
C GLN A 138 7.96 0.50 21.86
N PRO A 139 6.91 0.07 21.13
CA PRO A 139 5.55 0.56 21.37
C PRO A 139 5.02 0.17 22.75
N GLY A 140 4.27 1.08 23.37
CA GLY A 140 3.53 0.81 24.60
C GLY A 140 2.20 0.09 24.36
N VAL A 141 1.63 0.25 23.16
CA VAL A 141 0.39 -0.37 22.70
C VAL A 141 0.57 -0.87 21.28
N ILE A 142 -0.04 -2.00 20.95
CA ILE A 142 -0.08 -2.53 19.57
C ILE A 142 -1.43 -2.11 19.01
N PRO A 143 -1.49 -1.20 18.03
CA PRO A 143 -2.76 -0.77 17.49
C PRO A 143 -3.25 -1.75 16.42
N GLU A 144 -4.56 -1.86 16.25
CA GLU A 144 -5.17 -2.74 15.26
C GLU A 144 -5.52 -2.00 13.97
N ILE A 145 -5.79 -2.77 12.91
CA ILE A 145 -6.30 -2.19 11.66
C ILE A 145 -7.62 -1.46 11.94
N GLY A 146 -7.82 -0.31 11.31
CA GLY A 146 -9.02 0.50 11.50
C GLY A 146 -8.96 1.44 12.70
N ASP A 147 -8.05 1.26 13.65
CA ASP A 147 -7.86 2.20 14.77
C ASP A 147 -7.34 3.56 14.27
N THR A 148 -7.76 4.64 14.92
CA THR A 148 -7.17 5.96 14.77
C THR A 148 -6.14 6.17 15.87
N VAL A 149 -4.89 6.42 15.48
CA VAL A 149 -3.76 6.61 16.39
C VAL A 149 -3.20 8.02 16.27
N ARG A 150 -2.74 8.57 17.39
CA ARG A 150 -1.91 9.79 17.43
C ARG A 150 -0.52 9.43 17.87
N LEU A 151 0.46 9.68 17.01
CA LEU A 151 1.85 9.28 17.17
C LEU A 151 2.76 10.50 17.16
N TYR A 152 3.82 10.48 17.96
CA TYR A 152 4.81 11.55 18.05
C TYR A 152 6.19 11.02 17.62
N GLY A 153 6.81 11.70 16.66
CA GLY A 153 8.00 11.16 16.00
C GLY A 153 8.51 12.05 14.89
N GLU A 154 9.41 11.50 14.07
CA GLU A 154 10.06 12.20 12.96
C GLU A 154 9.47 11.76 11.63
N LEU A 155 9.05 12.72 10.81
CA LEU A 155 8.60 12.49 9.44
C LEU A 155 9.78 12.64 8.48
N LYS A 156 10.10 11.57 7.76
CA LYS A 156 11.23 11.49 6.85
C LYS A 156 10.74 11.18 5.44
N SER A 157 11.43 11.72 4.44
CA SER A 157 11.24 11.28 3.07
C SER A 157 11.69 9.82 2.91
N PRO A 158 11.06 9.07 2.00
CA PRO A 158 11.57 7.77 1.56
C PRO A 158 13.04 7.86 1.14
N ARG A 159 13.84 6.83 1.46
CA ARG A 159 15.26 6.81 1.07
C ARG A 159 15.39 6.57 -0.42
N ARG A 160 16.16 7.43 -1.09
CA ARG A 160 16.60 7.21 -2.48
C ARG A 160 17.69 6.15 -2.53
N ARG A 161 17.73 5.41 -3.64
CA ARG A 161 18.87 4.54 -3.97
C ARG A 161 20.12 5.41 -4.12
N LEU A 162 21.18 5.10 -3.38
CA LEU A 162 22.46 5.81 -3.47
C LEU A 162 23.49 5.02 -4.29
N ASN A 163 23.42 3.68 -4.27
CA ASN A 163 24.31 2.83 -5.07
C ASN A 163 23.54 1.97 -6.10
N PRO A 164 24.11 1.77 -7.32
CA PRO A 164 23.61 0.77 -8.25
C PRO A 164 23.52 -0.61 -7.58
N GLY A 165 22.37 -1.29 -7.70
CA GLY A 165 22.10 -2.58 -7.03
C GLY A 165 21.33 -2.51 -5.70
N GLU A 166 21.33 -1.38 -4.98
CA GLU A 166 20.59 -1.25 -3.71
C GLU A 166 19.06 -1.21 -3.90
N PHE A 167 18.30 -1.60 -2.88
CA PHE A 167 16.84 -1.50 -2.95
C PHE A 167 16.36 -0.03 -2.98
N ASP A 168 15.52 0.32 -3.97
CA ASP A 168 14.93 1.66 -4.11
C ASP A 168 13.66 1.78 -3.26
N GLN A 169 13.80 2.30 -2.04
CA GLN A 169 12.69 2.45 -1.12
C GLN A 169 11.71 3.55 -1.57
N GLU A 170 12.19 4.64 -2.16
CA GLU A 170 11.34 5.70 -2.69
C GLU A 170 10.41 5.16 -3.77
N LYS A 171 10.97 4.50 -4.78
CA LYS A 171 10.18 3.92 -5.87
C LYS A 171 9.16 2.90 -5.36
N TYR A 172 9.56 2.01 -4.46
CA TYR A 172 8.66 1.00 -3.89
C TYR A 172 7.49 1.62 -3.10
N LEU A 173 7.75 2.65 -2.29
CA LEU A 173 6.70 3.32 -1.52
C LEU A 173 5.78 4.13 -2.43
N GLN A 174 6.33 4.79 -3.46
CA GLN A 174 5.56 5.50 -4.47
C GLN A 174 4.61 4.58 -5.25
N GLU A 175 5.07 3.39 -5.64
CA GLU A 175 4.23 2.37 -6.31
C GLU A 175 3.04 1.90 -5.44
N ARG A 176 3.12 2.11 -4.12
CA ARG A 176 2.06 1.79 -3.15
C ARG A 176 1.27 3.01 -2.68
N ASN A 177 1.45 4.15 -3.35
CA ASN A 177 0.86 5.45 -2.96
C ASN A 177 1.22 5.89 -1.52
N ILE A 178 2.34 5.39 -0.97
CA ILE A 178 2.88 5.79 0.33
C ILE A 178 3.85 6.94 0.12
N GLN A 179 3.54 8.08 0.74
CA GLN A 179 4.20 9.36 0.47
C GLN A 179 5.38 9.64 1.40
N ALA A 180 5.35 9.10 2.62
CA ALA A 180 6.34 9.42 3.64
C ALA A 180 6.59 8.26 4.61
N VAL A 181 7.68 8.38 5.37
CA VAL A 181 8.07 7.44 6.42
C VAL A 181 8.07 8.15 7.78
N PHE A 182 7.38 7.60 8.76
CA PHE A 182 7.30 8.16 10.11
C PHE A 182 8.00 7.26 11.13
N GLN A 183 8.97 7.81 11.87
CA GLN A 183 9.73 7.08 12.88
C GLN A 183 9.30 7.49 14.28
N VAL A 184 8.81 6.53 15.05
CA VAL A 184 8.32 6.71 16.43
C VAL A 184 9.19 5.90 17.37
N ILE A 185 9.62 6.50 18.48
CA ILE A 185 10.53 5.85 19.43
C ILE A 185 9.97 5.98 20.84
N GLY A 186 9.83 4.85 21.53
CA GLY A 186 9.45 4.79 22.94
C GLY A 186 7.98 4.50 23.18
N LYS A 187 7.69 4.05 24.41
CA LYS A 187 6.37 3.53 24.79
C LYS A 187 5.28 4.59 24.85
N ARG A 188 5.63 5.81 25.28
CA ARG A 188 4.70 6.94 25.48
C ARG A 188 4.57 7.85 24.25
N SER A 189 5.16 7.46 23.13
CA SER A 189 5.21 8.27 21.91
C SER A 189 4.01 8.04 20.99
N GLY A 190 2.97 7.37 21.48
CA GLY A 190 1.74 7.18 20.75
C GLY A 190 0.61 6.63 21.62
N HIS A 191 -0.62 6.92 21.24
CA HIS A 191 -1.83 6.37 21.86
C HIS A 191 -2.94 6.21 20.82
N ILE A 192 -3.90 5.35 21.13
CA ILE A 192 -5.11 5.15 20.32
C ILE A 192 -6.09 6.27 20.69
N VAL A 193 -6.53 7.03 19.70
CA VAL A 193 -7.52 8.11 19.84
C VAL A 193 -8.94 7.55 19.69
N LYS A 194 -9.12 6.59 18.78
CA LYS A 194 -10.40 5.95 18.51
C LYS A 194 -10.17 4.50 18.06
N THR A 195 -10.87 3.56 18.67
CA THR A 195 -10.83 2.15 18.26
C THR A 195 -11.65 1.95 16.98
N ALA A 196 -11.24 0.99 16.16
CA ALA A 196 -11.99 0.56 14.98
C ALA A 196 -13.46 0.24 15.34
N SER A 197 -14.38 0.57 14.43
CA SER A 197 -15.78 0.18 14.58
C SER A 197 -15.94 -1.33 14.46
N ILE A 198 -16.82 -1.91 15.26
CA ILE A 198 -17.15 -3.35 15.21
C ILE A 198 -17.71 -3.76 13.84
N LEU A 199 -18.36 -2.82 13.16
CA LEU A 199 -18.95 -3.00 11.82
C LEU A 199 -17.92 -2.91 10.68
N ASP A 200 -16.66 -2.58 10.96
CA ASP A 200 -15.61 -2.55 9.95
C ASP A 200 -15.15 -4.00 9.63
N PRO A 201 -15.29 -4.50 8.39
CA PRO A 201 -14.88 -5.86 8.05
C PRO A 201 -13.35 -6.02 8.00
N ALA A 202 -12.56 -4.94 7.86
CA ALA A 202 -11.11 -5.05 7.73
C ALA A 202 -10.42 -5.69 8.96
N PRO A 203 -10.73 -5.28 10.23
CA PRO A 203 -10.29 -5.99 11.42
C PRO A 203 -10.63 -7.47 11.44
N TRP A 204 -11.86 -7.82 11.06
CA TRP A 204 -12.34 -9.20 11.06
C TRP A 204 -11.54 -10.09 10.12
N ILE A 205 -11.32 -9.62 8.88
CA ILE A 205 -10.60 -10.40 7.86
C ILE A 205 -9.18 -10.74 8.31
N GLY A 206 -8.45 -9.79 8.89
CA GLY A 206 -7.09 -10.13 9.35
C GLY A 206 -7.04 -10.83 10.69
N ARG A 207 -7.99 -10.61 11.61
CA ARG A 207 -8.11 -11.48 12.80
C ARG A 207 -8.31 -12.94 12.38
N LEU A 208 -9.18 -13.19 11.39
CA LEU A 208 -9.34 -14.52 10.80
C LEU A 208 -8.04 -15.02 10.17
N ARG A 209 -7.34 -14.18 9.40
CA ARG A 209 -6.05 -14.54 8.78
C ARG A 209 -4.99 -14.92 9.82
N PHE A 210 -4.86 -14.17 10.92
CA PHE A 210 -3.94 -14.49 12.02
C PHE A 210 -4.38 -15.74 12.78
N TRP A 211 -5.68 -15.92 13.00
CA TRP A 211 -6.21 -17.13 13.62
C TRP A 211 -5.87 -18.38 12.80
N ILE A 212 -6.02 -18.34 11.47
CA ILE A 212 -5.60 -19.44 10.59
C ILE A 212 -4.09 -19.64 10.67
N ALA A 213 -3.30 -18.57 10.70
CA ALA A 213 -1.84 -18.64 10.80
C ALA A 213 -1.40 -19.35 12.10
N GLU A 214 -2.01 -19.02 13.23
CA GLU A 214 -1.75 -19.68 14.51
C GLU A 214 -2.14 -21.16 14.49
N ARG A 215 -3.28 -21.50 13.87
CA ARG A 215 -3.69 -22.91 13.71
C ARG A 215 -2.69 -23.68 12.85
N VAL A 216 -2.15 -23.08 11.80
CA VAL A 216 -1.11 -23.68 10.97
C VAL A 216 0.17 -23.92 11.77
N ASP A 217 0.59 -22.97 12.62
CA ASP A 217 1.78 -23.12 13.47
C ASP A 217 1.59 -24.16 14.60
N LEU A 218 0.34 -24.46 14.99
CA LEU A 218 0.04 -25.53 15.94
C LEU A 218 0.09 -26.93 15.31
N VAL A 219 -0.29 -27.05 14.03
CA VAL A 219 -0.35 -28.34 13.32
C VAL A 219 0.98 -28.68 12.66
N TYR A 220 1.70 -27.69 12.11
CA TYR A 220 2.92 -27.88 11.37
C TYR A 220 4.11 -27.20 12.07
N LYS A 221 5.27 -27.87 12.07
CA LYS A 221 6.53 -27.26 12.51
C LYS A 221 7.12 -26.39 11.39
N ARG A 222 8.11 -25.57 11.72
CA ARG A 222 8.93 -24.89 10.70
C ARG A 222 9.84 -25.93 10.02
N PRO A 223 10.08 -25.83 8.70
CA PRO A 223 9.69 -24.73 7.81
C PRO A 223 8.32 -24.87 7.13
N GLU A 224 7.64 -26.02 7.23
CA GLU A 224 6.39 -26.33 6.52
C GLU A 224 5.28 -25.32 6.84
N SER A 225 5.16 -24.94 8.11
CA SER A 225 4.19 -23.93 8.55
C SER A 225 4.40 -22.58 7.86
N SER A 226 5.66 -22.17 7.63
CA SER A 226 6.00 -20.90 6.97
C SER A 226 5.71 -20.93 5.48
N ILE A 227 5.91 -22.07 4.82
CA ILE A 227 5.56 -22.26 3.41
C ILE A 227 4.04 -22.24 3.24
N LEU A 228 3.31 -22.97 4.08
CA LEU A 228 1.85 -23.06 4.02
C LEU A 228 1.20 -21.70 4.28
N LYS A 229 1.70 -20.95 5.28
CA LYS A 229 1.26 -19.56 5.54
C LYS A 229 1.57 -18.63 4.37
N ALA A 230 2.71 -18.80 3.70
CA ALA A 230 3.04 -18.00 2.53
C ALA A 230 2.13 -18.31 1.33
N LEU A 231 1.74 -19.57 1.15
CA LEU A 231 0.91 -20.01 0.02
C LEU A 231 -0.57 -19.72 0.21
N ILE A 232 -1.13 -20.05 1.38
CA ILE A 232 -2.57 -19.93 1.67
C ILE A 232 -2.91 -18.51 2.12
N LEU A 233 -2.09 -17.97 3.02
CA LEU A 233 -2.37 -16.69 3.68
C LEU A 233 -1.55 -15.56 3.08
N GLY A 234 -0.62 -15.79 2.16
CA GLY A 234 0.30 -14.74 1.67
C GLY A 234 1.22 -14.17 2.76
N ILE A 235 1.33 -14.80 3.92
CA ILE A 235 2.19 -14.35 5.03
C ILE A 235 3.60 -14.87 4.78
N ARG A 236 4.49 -13.96 4.38
CA ARG A 236 5.90 -14.29 4.08
C ARG A 236 6.74 -14.18 5.36
N ASP A 237 6.70 -15.23 6.17
CA ASP A 237 7.67 -15.44 7.23
C ASP A 237 9.04 -15.84 6.67
N ASP A 238 10.06 -15.94 7.52
CA ASP A 238 11.42 -16.31 7.13
C ASP A 238 11.52 -17.75 6.62
N ILE A 239 11.22 -17.96 5.35
CA ILE A 239 11.56 -19.20 4.66
C ILE A 239 13.07 -19.11 4.38
N GLY A 240 13.91 -19.63 5.28
CA GLY A 240 15.36 -19.45 5.26
C GLY A 240 16.00 -19.63 3.86
N GLY A 241 16.99 -18.80 3.53
CA GLY A 241 17.51 -18.60 2.17
C GLY A 241 17.81 -19.87 1.38
N ARG A 242 18.40 -20.88 2.03
CA ARG A 242 18.75 -22.16 1.40
C ARG A 242 17.56 -22.89 0.77
N ARG A 243 16.36 -22.77 1.33
CA ARG A 243 15.15 -23.41 0.77
C ARG A 243 14.54 -22.60 -0.35
N ARG A 244 14.66 -21.27 -0.31
CA ARG A 244 14.27 -20.42 -1.44
C ARG A 244 15.08 -20.77 -2.69
N ASP A 245 16.36 -21.09 -2.51
CA ASP A 245 17.22 -21.59 -3.58
C ASP A 245 16.71 -22.93 -4.14
N ASP A 246 16.19 -23.82 -3.30
CA ASP A 246 15.57 -25.08 -3.75
C ASP A 246 14.29 -24.83 -4.59
N PHE A 247 13.45 -23.88 -4.17
CA PHE A 247 12.26 -23.47 -4.95
C PHE A 247 12.64 -22.74 -6.26
N MET A 248 13.75 -22.01 -6.27
CA MET A 248 14.29 -21.40 -7.50
C MET A 248 14.85 -22.46 -8.44
N LYS A 249 15.61 -23.45 -7.93
CA LYS A 249 16.16 -24.57 -8.72
C LYS A 249 15.08 -25.44 -9.35
N THR A 250 13.99 -25.68 -8.62
CA THR A 250 12.85 -26.47 -9.11
C THR A 250 11.85 -25.66 -9.93
N GLY A 251 12.08 -24.36 -10.13
CA GLY A 251 11.21 -23.47 -10.90
C GLY A 251 9.85 -23.16 -10.24
N THR A 252 9.62 -23.62 -9.01
CA THR A 252 8.34 -23.49 -8.28
C THR A 252 8.24 -22.20 -7.45
N VAL A 253 9.25 -21.32 -7.54
CA VAL A 253 9.25 -20.00 -6.88
C VAL A 253 8.05 -19.13 -7.27
N HIS A 254 7.46 -19.34 -8.45
CA HIS A 254 6.28 -18.60 -8.92
C HIS A 254 5.05 -18.81 -8.03
N LEU A 255 4.95 -19.91 -7.28
CA LEU A 255 3.89 -20.16 -6.31
C LEU A 255 3.81 -19.05 -5.24
N PHE A 256 4.96 -18.46 -4.88
CA PHE A 256 5.01 -17.34 -3.94
C PHE A 256 4.53 -16.01 -4.55
N ALA A 257 4.58 -15.87 -5.88
CA ALA A 257 4.13 -14.67 -6.59
C ALA A 257 2.61 -14.63 -6.75
N THR A 258 1.98 -15.78 -6.95
CA THR A 258 0.52 -15.90 -7.17
C THR A 258 -0.29 -15.71 -5.89
N ALA A 259 0.28 -16.03 -4.71
CA ALA A 259 -0.36 -15.82 -3.41
C ALA A 259 -0.50 -14.33 -2.98
N ASN A 260 -0.09 -13.39 -3.84
CA ASN A 260 -0.28 -11.96 -3.59
C ASN A 260 -1.77 -11.59 -3.67
N THR A 261 -2.46 -11.59 -2.54
CA THR A 261 -3.76 -10.93 -2.44
C THR A 261 -3.56 -9.43 -2.66
N LYS A 262 -4.04 -8.89 -3.79
CA LYS A 262 -3.93 -7.48 -4.21
C LYS A 262 -4.44 -6.44 -3.19
N ARG A 263 -5.11 -6.86 -2.13
CA ARG A 263 -5.44 -5.98 -0.99
C ARG A 263 -4.25 -5.96 -0.06
N ASP A 264 -3.38 -4.97 -0.27
CA ASP A 264 -2.19 -4.67 0.54
C ASP A 264 -2.56 -4.32 1.99
N PHE A 265 -3.00 -5.31 2.76
CA PHE A 265 -3.02 -5.27 4.23
C PHE A 265 -1.68 -5.69 4.83
N ALA A 266 -0.75 -6.13 3.97
CA ALA A 266 0.57 -6.56 4.35
C ALA A 266 1.45 -5.32 4.65
N PRO A 267 1.96 -5.18 5.87
CA PRO A 267 2.89 -4.12 6.22
C PRO A 267 4.20 -4.22 5.41
N PHE A 268 4.87 -3.08 5.21
CA PHE A 268 6.21 -3.01 4.65
C PHE A 268 7.19 -3.88 5.45
N SER A 269 7.49 -5.08 4.97
CA SER A 269 8.52 -5.91 5.59
C SER A 269 9.89 -5.42 5.14
N ASN A 270 10.63 -4.84 6.08
CA ASN A 270 12.04 -4.41 5.92
C ASN A 270 12.99 -5.52 5.39
N LYS A 271 12.53 -6.78 5.25
CA LYS A 271 13.31 -7.86 4.65
C LYS A 271 13.50 -7.71 3.14
N ILE A 272 12.64 -6.96 2.44
CA ILE A 272 12.91 -6.63 1.04
C ILE A 272 14.21 -5.83 0.93
N ILE A 273 14.57 -5.03 1.94
CA ILE A 273 15.86 -4.32 2.01
C ILE A 273 17.02 -5.27 2.38
N ALA A 274 16.80 -6.19 3.32
CA ALA A 274 17.83 -7.15 3.76
C ALA A 274 18.13 -8.27 2.74
N THR A 275 17.28 -8.46 1.73
CA THR A 275 17.54 -9.43 0.64
C THR A 275 18.41 -8.82 -0.47
N TYR A 276 18.64 -7.50 -0.45
CA TYR A 276 19.38 -6.77 -1.50
C TYR A 276 20.46 -5.82 -0.94
N SER A 277 20.80 -5.94 0.36
CA SER A 277 22.04 -5.37 0.87
C SER A 277 23.09 -6.47 0.82
N PRO A 278 24.25 -6.26 0.18
CA PRO A 278 25.34 -7.22 0.19
C PRO A 278 25.81 -7.53 1.62
#